data_AF-A0A383C2N5-F1
#
_entry.id   AF-A0A383C2N5-F1
#
_cell.length_a   1.000
_cell.length_b   1.000
_cell.length_c   1.000
_cell.angle_alpha   90.00
_cell.angle_beta   90.00
_cell.angle_gamma   90.00
#
_symmetry.space_group_name_H-M   'P 1'
#
loop_
_entity.id
_entity.type
_entity.pdbx_description
1 polymer ?
#
loop_
_entity_poly.entity_id
_entity_poly.type
_entity_poly.pdbx_seq_one_letter_code
_entity_poly.pdbx_strand_id
1 'polypeptide(L)' 'ENEIAKVGDTVEIMETRPISKTKNWRLVSVVKSLDSGKETKKEAEATS' A
#
# COMPACT_ATOMS: atom_id res chain seq x y z
N GLU A 1 17.05 2.80 -7.75
CA GLU A 1 15.59 3.04 -7.73
C GLU A 1 15.05 2.17 -6.60
N ASN A 2 14.42 2.75 -5.57
CA ASN A 2 13.86 1.94 -4.49
C ASN A 2 12.46 1.51 -4.93
N GLU A 3 12.28 0.22 -5.20
CA GLU A 3 11.00 -0.39 -5.54
C GLU A 3 10.17 -0.58 -4.26
N ILE A 4 9.66 0.54 -3.71
CA ILE A 4 9.01 0.57 -2.39
C ILE A 4 7.61 -0.06 -2.41
N ALA A 5 6.89 0.06 -3.54
CA ALA A 5 5.52 -0.44 -3.68
C ALA A 5 5.49 -1.62 -4.67
N LYS A 6 4.80 -2.69 -4.29
CA LYS A 6 4.59 -3.89 -5.10
C LYS A 6 3.22 -3.84 -5.79
N VAL A 7 3.07 -4.66 -6.83
CA VAL A 7 1.79 -4.78 -7.53
C VAL A 7 0.71 -5.28 -6.58
N GLY A 8 -0.38 -4.52 -6.49
CA GLY A 8 -1.54 -4.81 -5.65
C GLY A 8 -1.52 -4.12 -4.29
N ASP A 9 -0.42 -3.45 -3.92
CA ASP A 9 -0.41 -2.60 -2.74
C ASP A 9 -1.36 -1.39 -2.93
N THR A 10 -2.03 -1.00 -1.86
CA THR A 10 -2.76 0.28 -1.83
C THR A 10 -1.79 1.37 -1.43
N VAL A 11 -1.61 2.35 -2.30
CA VAL A 11 -0.67 3.44 -2.13
C VAL A 11 -1.35 4.79 -2.10
N GLU A 12 -0.78 5.72 -1.35
CA GLU A 12 -1.15 7.12 -1.38
C GLU A 12 -0.22 7.87 -2.31
N ILE A 13 -0.80 8.65 -3.23
CA ILE A 13 -0.08 9.46 -4.20
C ILE A 13 -0.45 10.93 -4.04
N MET A 14 0.49 11.81 -4.36
CA MET A 14 0.24 13.25 -4.45
C MET A 14 0.50 13.75 -5.87
N GLU A 15 -0.25 14.77 -6.27
CA GLU A 15 0.03 15.49 -7.52
C GLU A 15 1.34 16.26 -7.41
N THR A 16 2.13 16.23 -8.48
CA THR A 16 3.38 16.96 -8.60
C THR A 16 3.45 17.68 -9.93
N ARG A 17 4.49 18.50 -10.13
CA ARG A 17 4.86 18.97 -11.47
C ARG A 17 4.97 17.77 -12.43
N PRO A 18 4.64 17.94 -13.73
CA PRO A 18 4.67 16.86 -14.70
C PRO A 18 6.08 16.25 -14.77
N ILE A 19 6.16 14.96 -14.49
CA ILE A 19 7.40 14.16 -14.54
C ILE A 19 7.60 13.62 -15.96
N SER A 20 6.50 13.37 -16.68
CA SER A 20 6.49 12.90 -18.06
C SER A 20 5.23 13.40 -18.78
N LYS A 21 5.03 13.02 -20.05
CA LYS A 21 3.86 13.39 -20.86
C LYS A 21 2.52 13.00 -20.21
N THR A 22 2.50 11.94 -19.39
CA THR A 22 1.27 11.40 -18.79
C THR A 22 1.37 11.17 -17.27
N LYS A 23 2.54 11.39 -16.65
CA LYS A 23 2.78 11.13 -15.23
C LYS A 23 3.00 12.42 -14.47
N ASN A 24 2.06 12.73 -13.59
CA ASN A 24 2.01 13.96 -12.78
C ASN A 24 1.88 13.65 -11.29
N TRP A 25 2.33 12.48 -10.86
CA TRP A 25 2.10 11.97 -9.50
C TRP A 25 3.37 11.35 -8.93
N ARG A 26 3.53 11.45 -7.61
CA ARG A 26 4.61 10.86 -6.84
C ARG A 26 4.04 9.98 -5.73
N LEU A 27 4.69 8.84 -5.50
CA LEU A 27 4.40 7.97 -4.36
C LEU A 27 4.72 8.69 -3.05
N VAL A 28 3.72 8.81 -2.17
CA VAL A 28 3.87 9.40 -0.83
C VAL A 28 4.13 8.31 0.20
N SER A 29 3.25 7.31 0.26
CA SER A 29 3.35 6.19 1.21
C SER A 29 2.58 4.96 0.74
N VAL A 30 2.90 3.79 1.31
CA VAL A 30 2.16 2.54 1.11
C VAL A 30 1.18 2.37 2.27
N VAL A 31 -0.11 2.43 1.99
CA VAL A 31 -1.19 2.34 3.00
C VAL A 31 -1.46 0.89 3.37
N LYS A 32 -1.43 -0.02 2.39
CA LYS A 32 -1.66 -1.45 2.60
C LYS A 32 -0.75 -2.25 1.69
N SER A 33 0.15 -3.02 2.29
CA SER A 33 0.97 -3.98 1.57
C SER A 33 0.25 -5.32 1.49
N LEU A 34 0.17 -5.93 0.30
CA LEU A 34 -0.44 -7.25 0.13
C LEU A 34 0.50 -8.38 0.59
N ASP A 35 1.80 -8.13 0.59
CA ASP A 35 2.85 -9.07 0.95
C ASP A 35 2.97 -9.32 2.46
N SER A 36 2.53 -8.35 3.28
CA SER A 36 2.56 -8.45 4.73
C SER A 36 1.34 -9.21 5.26
N GLY A 37 1.43 -10.54 5.23
CA GLY A 37 0.75 -11.43 6.18
C GLY A 37 -0.78 -11.36 6.23
N LYS A 38 -1.42 -12.38 5.65
CA LYS A 38 -2.61 -12.96 6.30
C LYS A 38 -2.23 -13.32 7.74
N GLU A 39 -2.60 -12.50 8.72
CA GLU A 39 -2.52 -12.90 10.13
C GLU A 39 -3.82 -12.51 10.86
N THR A 40 -4.56 -13.59 11.14
CA THR A 40 -5.38 -13.85 12.33
C THR A 40 -6.43 -12.83 12.78
N LYS A 41 -7.66 -13.05 12.31
CA LYS A 41 -8.80 -13.06 13.24
C LYS A 41 -8.86 -14.46 13.84
N LYS A 42 -8.08 -14.70 14.90
CA LYS A 42 -8.28 -15.89 15.74
C LYS A 42 -9.51 -15.63 16.59
N GLU A 43 -10.45 -16.56 16.53
CA GLU A 43 -11.62 -16.65 17.39
C GLU A 43 -11.27 -16.39 18.86
N ALA A 44 -12.13 -15.61 19.51
CA ALA A 44 -12.41 -15.79 20.92
C ALA A 44 -13.91 -16.01 21.05
N GLU A 45 -14.35 -17.23 20.74
CA GLU A 45 -15.53 -17.81 21.37
C GLU A 45 -15.05 -18.67 22.56
N ALA A 46 -15.82 -18.59 23.65
CA ALA A 46 -15.79 -19.40 24.86
C ALA A 46 -14.65 -19.18 25.88
N THR A 47 -15.00 -18.66 27.06
CA THR A 47 -15.18 -19.50 28.26
C THR A 47 -15.97 -18.73 29.33
N SER A 48 -17.14 -19.30 29.66
CA SER A 48 -17.96 -19.22 30.90
C SER A 48 -18.07 -17.94 31.71
#